data_AF-A0A8X8ZKN7-F1
#
_entry.id   AF-A0A8X8ZKN7-F1
#
_cell.length_a   1.000
_cell.length_b   1.000
_cell.length_c   1.000
_cell.angle_alpha   90.00
_cell.angle_beta   90.00
_cell.angle_gamma   90.00
#
_symmetry.space_group_name_H-M   'P 1'
#
loop_
_entity.id
_entity.type
_entity.pdbx_description
1 polymer ?
#
loop_
_entity_poly.entity_id
_entity_poly.type
_entity_poly.pdbx_seq_one_letter_code
_entity_poly.pdbx_strand_id
1 'polypeptide(L)'
;MATSFQTLIPLLATIALLLTAAEAQRPRPPPRRTSFTITFNGSRPSELTFQGDAYFPPGATRLRLTKTDVFGNAQLNTEGRVLYSNPIRFLGGRRRRARASFESNVRFVITPNRGDTNPPADGLVFFLAPVNSTPDASGGSFGVFDLTGNKASVFAVEFDIFSNEWDPSFRHVGIDIQSRVSSNVTAVDDAILGQEVSARIDYNAATNLIRVNGSVGAKGFEVSYVYDLSTILPEQVQAGISAATGGLAAVHDVVAWSFSSTMRRRRPNSDEHI
;
A
#
# COMPACT_ATOMS: atom_id res chain seq x y z
N MET A 1 -71.15 -34.29 -21.25
CA MET A 1 -70.40 -33.11 -21.72
C MET A 1 -69.44 -32.72 -20.61
N ALA A 2 -68.15 -33.02 -20.76
CA ALA A 2 -67.11 -32.62 -19.82
C ALA A 2 -65.99 -31.97 -20.62
N THR A 3 -65.81 -30.66 -20.45
CA THR A 3 -64.78 -29.84 -21.11
C THR A 3 -63.48 -29.95 -20.32
N SER A 4 -62.41 -30.39 -20.97
CA SER A 4 -61.09 -30.53 -20.36
C SER A 4 -60.41 -29.16 -20.17
N PHE A 5 -60.00 -28.86 -18.95
CA PHE A 5 -59.09 -27.77 -18.60
C PHE A 5 -57.71 -28.35 -18.32
N GLN A 6 -56.97 -28.76 -19.35
CA GLN A 6 -55.55 -29.10 -19.19
C GLN A 6 -54.83 -28.79 -20.49
N THR A 7 -54.05 -27.70 -20.53
CA THR A 7 -52.85 -27.52 -21.41
C THR A 7 -52.16 -26.15 -21.33
N LEU A 8 -52.33 -25.33 -20.27
CA LEU A 8 -51.61 -24.04 -20.17
C LEU A 8 -50.40 -24.01 -19.21
N ILE A 9 -50.11 -25.11 -18.51
CA ILE A 9 -49.01 -25.18 -17.54
C ILE A 9 -47.61 -25.43 -18.17
N PRO A 10 -47.42 -26.19 -19.28
CA PRO A 10 -46.06 -26.50 -19.75
C PRO A 10 -45.37 -25.35 -20.51
N LEU A 11 -46.10 -24.32 -20.94
CA LEU A 11 -45.54 -23.19 -21.71
C LEU A 11 -44.90 -22.10 -20.82
N LEU A 12 -45.41 -21.89 -19.61
CA LEU A 12 -44.85 -20.92 -18.66
C LEU A 12 -43.53 -21.41 -18.03
N ALA A 13 -43.41 -22.72 -17.79
CA ALA A 13 -42.20 -23.33 -17.26
C ALA A 13 -41.03 -23.26 -18.26
N THR A 14 -41.30 -23.36 -19.57
CA THR A 14 -40.28 -23.29 -20.62
C THR A 14 -39.76 -21.87 -20.85
N ILE A 15 -40.62 -20.84 -20.74
CA ILE A 15 -40.19 -19.43 -20.81
C ILE A 15 -39.34 -19.04 -19.57
N ALA A 16 -39.71 -19.50 -18.37
CA ALA A 16 -38.91 -19.27 -17.16
C ALA A 16 -37.53 -19.98 -17.22
N LEU A 17 -37.47 -21.18 -17.81
CA LEU A 17 -36.21 -21.91 -18.01
C LEU A 17 -35.30 -21.24 -19.08
N LEU A 18 -35.90 -20.64 -20.12
CA LEU A 18 -35.18 -19.87 -21.15
C LEU A 18 -34.65 -18.52 -20.62
N LEU A 19 -35.39 -17.82 -19.76
CA LEU A 19 -34.89 -16.59 -19.11
C LEU A 19 -33.75 -16.87 -18.12
N THR A 20 -33.82 -17.96 -17.35
CA THR A 20 -32.78 -18.35 -16.40
C THR A 20 -31.48 -18.79 -17.08
N ALA A 21 -31.56 -19.47 -18.23
CA ALA A 21 -30.39 -19.81 -19.04
C ALA A 21 -29.73 -18.56 -19.66
N ALA A 22 -30.51 -17.56 -20.08
CA ALA A 22 -29.99 -16.32 -20.65
C ALA A 22 -29.27 -15.42 -19.62
N GLU A 23 -29.66 -15.48 -18.34
CA GLU A 23 -28.96 -14.78 -17.25
C GLU A 23 -27.60 -15.43 -16.92
N ALA A 24 -27.47 -16.75 -17.11
CA ALA A 24 -26.25 -17.52 -16.85
C ALA A 24 -25.15 -17.34 -17.92
N GLN A 25 -25.50 -16.77 -19.08
CA GLN A 25 -24.60 -16.58 -20.23
C GLN A 25 -24.15 -15.14 -20.45
N ARG A 26 -24.55 -14.18 -19.60
CA ARG A 26 -24.00 -12.82 -19.69
C ARG A 26 -22.50 -12.85 -19.35
N PRO A 27 -21.59 -12.45 -20.25
CA PRO A 27 -20.17 -12.38 -19.94
C PRO A 27 -19.98 -11.46 -18.73
N ARG A 28 -19.30 -11.98 -17.71
CA ARG A 28 -19.05 -11.20 -16.49
C ARG A 28 -18.18 -9.99 -16.87
N PRO A 29 -18.52 -8.78 -16.39
CA PRO A 29 -17.62 -7.65 -16.57
C PRO A 29 -16.27 -8.01 -15.93
N PRO A 30 -15.14 -7.68 -16.59
CA PRO A 30 -13.81 -8.00 -16.07
C PRO A 30 -13.60 -7.39 -14.68
N PRO A 31 -12.75 -7.99 -13.83
CA PRO A 31 -12.44 -7.41 -12.54
C PRO A 31 -11.84 -6.01 -12.73
N ARG A 32 -12.27 -5.06 -11.88
CA ARG A 32 -11.72 -3.70 -11.94
C ARG A 32 -10.29 -3.76 -11.42
N ARG A 33 -9.33 -3.36 -12.27
CA ARG A 33 -7.89 -3.45 -12.01
C ARG A 33 -7.27 -2.05 -12.07
N THR A 34 -6.34 -1.78 -11.15
CA THR A 34 -5.42 -0.63 -11.23
C THR A 34 -4.01 -1.18 -11.21
N SER A 35 -3.12 -0.69 -12.06
CA SER A 35 -1.70 -1.06 -11.98
C SER A 35 -0.81 0.01 -12.58
N PHE A 36 0.38 0.16 -12.03
CA PHE A 36 1.44 0.97 -12.61
C PHE A 36 2.81 0.39 -12.24
N THR A 37 3.81 0.75 -13.03
CA THR A 37 5.23 0.47 -12.75
C THR A 37 6.01 1.73 -13.12
N ILE A 38 6.80 2.22 -12.17
CA ILE A 38 7.63 3.40 -12.32
C ILE A 38 9.05 3.00 -11.96
N THR A 39 9.96 3.16 -12.91
CA THR A 39 11.40 3.17 -12.65
C THR A 39 11.84 4.62 -12.69
N PHE A 40 12.49 5.10 -11.65
CA PHE A 40 12.86 6.50 -11.54
C PHE A 40 14.11 6.79 -12.38
N ASN A 41 13.98 6.81 -13.70
CA ASN A 41 15.06 7.14 -14.62
C ASN A 41 14.57 8.14 -15.67
N GLY A 42 15.31 9.22 -15.88
CA GLY A 42 15.01 10.21 -16.91
C GLY A 42 14.22 11.41 -16.38
N SER A 43 12.96 11.56 -16.81
CA SER A 43 12.11 12.72 -16.46
C SER A 43 11.22 12.44 -15.25
N ARG A 44 10.84 13.51 -14.55
CA ARG A 44 9.91 13.45 -13.41
C ARG A 44 8.60 12.75 -13.83
N PRO A 45 8.17 11.68 -13.13
CA PRO A 45 6.94 10.97 -13.47
C PRO A 45 5.70 11.85 -13.32
N SER A 46 4.86 11.92 -14.36
CA SER A 46 3.62 12.70 -14.36
C SER A 46 2.47 12.01 -13.61
N GLU A 47 2.58 10.70 -13.37
CA GLU A 47 1.58 9.91 -12.65
C GLU A 47 1.69 10.04 -11.12
N LEU A 48 2.65 10.83 -10.64
CA LEU A 48 2.92 11.02 -9.22
C LEU A 48 2.63 12.45 -8.78
N THR A 49 1.90 12.56 -7.68
CA THR A 49 1.76 13.79 -6.92
C THR A 49 2.85 13.81 -5.85
N PHE A 50 3.68 14.85 -5.85
CA PHE A 50 4.72 15.05 -4.85
C PHE A 50 4.20 16.01 -3.78
N GLN A 51 4.52 15.73 -2.53
CA GLN A 51 4.18 16.57 -1.38
C GLN A 51 5.40 16.68 -0.44
N GLY A 52 5.42 17.74 0.35
CA GLY A 52 6.54 18.06 1.23
C GLY A 52 7.83 18.26 0.43
N ASP A 53 8.89 17.64 0.94
CA ASP A 53 10.26 17.82 0.47
C ASP A 53 10.70 16.81 -0.60
N ALA A 54 9.78 15.95 -1.04
CA ALA A 54 10.07 14.98 -2.09
C ALA A 54 10.36 15.69 -3.42
N TYR A 55 11.44 15.27 -4.07
CA TYR A 55 11.84 15.81 -5.36
C TYR A 55 12.54 14.77 -6.22
N PHE A 56 12.55 15.02 -7.53
CA PHE A 56 13.26 14.18 -8.48
C PHE A 56 14.43 15.00 -9.03
N PRO A 57 15.67 14.74 -8.58
CA PRO A 57 16.81 15.56 -9.00
C PRO A 57 17.03 15.47 -10.52
N PRO A 58 17.46 16.56 -11.19
CA PRO A 58 17.75 16.53 -12.62
C PRO A 58 18.79 15.46 -12.97
N GLY A 59 18.48 14.60 -13.95
CA GLY A 59 19.38 13.52 -14.38
C GLY A 59 19.53 12.37 -13.36
N ALA A 60 18.73 12.36 -12.29
CA ALA A 60 18.80 11.30 -11.30
C ALA A 60 18.20 9.99 -11.80
N THR A 61 18.70 8.91 -11.21
CA THR A 61 18.19 7.55 -11.37
C THR A 61 17.36 7.09 -10.17
N ARG A 62 17.00 8.04 -9.29
CA ARG A 62 16.26 7.78 -8.05
C ARG A 62 15.37 8.98 -7.68
N LEU A 63 14.20 8.69 -7.14
CA LEU A 63 13.33 9.66 -6.48
C LEU A 63 13.85 9.91 -5.07
N ARG A 64 14.02 11.17 -4.69
CA ARG A 64 14.45 11.53 -3.34
C ARG A 64 13.26 12.00 -2.52
N LEU A 65 13.07 11.43 -1.34
CA LEU A 65 11.95 11.76 -0.46
C LEU A 65 12.29 12.81 0.59
N THR A 66 13.57 13.00 0.93
CA THR A 66 14.04 13.92 1.98
C THR A 66 15.06 14.91 1.44
N LYS A 67 15.09 16.14 1.98
CA LYS A 67 16.04 17.18 1.53
C LYS A 67 17.49 16.77 1.74
N THR A 68 18.35 17.19 0.81
CA THR A 68 19.81 17.16 0.97
C THR A 68 20.41 18.55 0.80
N ASP A 69 21.56 18.80 1.42
CA ASP A 69 22.39 19.96 1.12
C ASP A 69 23.06 19.86 -0.25
N VAL A 70 23.87 20.88 -0.57
CA VAL A 70 24.65 20.96 -1.81
C VAL A 70 25.73 19.88 -1.96
N PHE A 71 26.11 19.21 -0.87
CA PHE A 71 27.08 18.11 -0.85
C PHE A 71 26.39 16.74 -0.89
N GLY A 72 25.06 16.70 -0.88
CA GLY A 72 24.27 15.48 -0.88
C GLY A 72 24.01 14.88 0.50
N ASN A 73 24.31 15.59 1.59
CA ASN A 73 24.02 15.13 2.94
C ASN A 73 22.55 15.38 3.29
N ALA A 74 21.91 14.40 3.92
CA ALA A 74 20.55 14.51 4.45
C ALA A 74 20.43 15.66 5.45
N GLN A 75 19.33 16.40 5.35
CA GLN A 75 18.97 17.47 6.28
C GLN A 75 18.09 16.94 7.41
N LEU A 76 18.07 17.66 8.54
CA LEU A 76 17.20 17.36 9.69
C LEU A 76 15.77 17.88 9.43
N ASN A 77 14.79 17.29 10.13
CA ASN A 77 13.38 17.72 10.14
C ASN A 77 12.76 17.91 8.74
N THR A 78 13.06 17.00 7.81
CA THR A 78 12.48 17.00 6.46
C THR A 78 11.47 15.87 6.34
N GLU A 79 10.38 16.13 5.63
CA GLU A 79 9.35 15.14 5.31
C GLU A 79 8.98 15.28 3.84
N GLY A 80 8.98 14.17 3.11
CA GLY A 80 8.47 14.19 1.74
C GLY A 80 7.87 12.86 1.32
N ARG A 81 6.87 12.97 0.46
CA ARG A 81 6.09 11.84 -0.01
C ARG A 81 5.64 11.99 -1.44
N VAL A 82 5.48 10.86 -2.10
CA VAL A 82 4.83 10.74 -3.41
C VAL A 82 3.59 9.89 -3.30
N LEU A 83 2.57 10.23 -4.09
CA LEU A 83 1.34 9.46 -4.21
C LEU A 83 1.06 9.18 -5.67
N TYR A 84 0.56 8.00 -5.98
CA TYR A 84 -0.03 7.75 -7.28
C TYR A 84 -1.27 8.65 -7.46
N SER A 85 -1.28 9.45 -8.53
CA SER A 85 -2.25 10.54 -8.67
C SER A 85 -3.69 10.04 -8.86
N ASN A 86 -3.89 8.86 -9.46
CA ASN A 86 -5.22 8.33 -9.69
C ASN A 86 -5.73 7.54 -8.47
N PRO A 87 -6.93 7.85 -7.93
CA PRO A 87 -7.51 7.09 -6.84
C PRO A 87 -7.68 5.60 -7.15
N ILE A 88 -7.26 4.76 -6.20
CA ILE A 88 -7.40 3.31 -6.24
C ILE A 88 -8.68 2.94 -5.50
N ARG A 89 -9.59 2.26 -6.17
CA ARG A 89 -10.80 1.75 -5.51
C ARG A 89 -10.45 0.49 -4.72
N PHE A 90 -10.61 0.59 -3.40
CA PHE A 90 -10.36 -0.51 -2.46
C PHE A 90 -11.63 -1.28 -2.12
N LEU A 91 -12.77 -0.59 -1.96
CA LEU A 91 -14.07 -1.21 -1.67
C LEU A 91 -15.05 -1.08 -2.85
N GLY A 92 -15.82 -2.15 -3.08
CA GLY A 92 -17.05 -2.07 -3.86
C GLY A 92 -18.11 -1.45 -2.96
N GLY A 93 -18.78 -0.38 -3.41
CA GLY A 93 -19.72 0.38 -2.58
C GLY A 93 -20.81 -0.47 -1.90
N ARG A 94 -21.56 0.14 -0.98
CA ARG A 94 -22.51 -0.44 0.02
C ARG A 94 -23.30 -1.71 -0.34
N ARG A 95 -23.60 -1.98 -1.62
CA ARG A 95 -24.36 -3.15 -2.08
C ARG A 95 -23.51 -4.39 -2.35
N ARG A 96 -22.16 -4.29 -2.32
CA ARG A 96 -21.27 -5.39 -2.73
C ARG A 96 -20.09 -5.50 -1.77
N ARG A 97 -20.00 -6.59 -1.02
CA ARG A 97 -18.86 -6.98 -0.14
C ARG A 97 -17.54 -7.24 -0.92
N ALA A 98 -17.30 -6.52 -2.01
CA ALA A 98 -16.12 -6.66 -2.85
C ALA A 98 -15.00 -5.83 -2.26
N ARG A 99 -13.83 -6.44 -2.11
CA ARG A 99 -12.62 -5.82 -1.59
C ARG A 99 -11.49 -6.10 -2.58
N ALA A 100 -10.60 -5.13 -2.76
CA ALA A 100 -9.44 -5.32 -3.62
C ALA A 100 -8.33 -6.04 -2.86
N SER A 101 -7.78 -7.10 -3.46
CA SER A 101 -6.42 -7.53 -3.12
C SER A 101 -5.44 -6.60 -3.82
N PHE A 102 -4.28 -6.36 -3.23
CA PHE A 102 -3.22 -5.58 -3.86
C PHE A 102 -1.84 -6.19 -3.64
N GLU A 103 -0.93 -5.82 -4.54
CA GLU A 103 0.49 -6.07 -4.43
C GLU A 103 1.22 -4.75 -4.74
N SER A 104 2.21 -4.40 -3.95
CA SER A 104 3.14 -3.29 -4.17
C SER A 104 4.55 -3.83 -4.12
N ASN A 105 5.41 -3.45 -5.07
CA ASN A 105 6.84 -3.73 -4.98
C ASN A 105 7.59 -2.41 -4.93
N VAL A 106 8.40 -2.21 -3.89
CA VAL A 106 9.20 -1.01 -3.69
C VAL A 106 10.67 -1.41 -3.64
N ARG A 107 11.51 -0.68 -4.38
CA ARG A 107 12.97 -0.76 -4.30
C ARG A 107 13.53 0.58 -3.91
N PHE A 108 14.39 0.62 -2.90
CA PHE A 108 14.92 1.86 -2.34
C PHE A 108 16.28 1.65 -1.68
N VAL A 109 16.94 2.75 -1.35
CA VAL A 109 18.21 2.80 -0.60
C VAL A 109 18.09 3.87 0.47
N ILE A 110 18.50 3.55 1.70
CA ILE A 110 18.64 4.53 2.79
C ILE A 110 20.12 4.75 3.05
N THR A 111 20.62 5.98 2.83
CA THR A 111 22.07 6.27 2.90
C THR A 111 22.37 7.20 4.08
N PRO A 112 23.09 6.73 5.11
CA PRO A 112 23.57 7.59 6.19
C PRO A 112 24.50 8.69 5.68
N ASN A 113 24.57 9.81 6.40
CA ASN A 113 25.51 10.88 6.10
C ASN A 113 26.96 10.40 6.30
N ARG A 114 27.83 10.71 5.33
CA ARG A 114 29.22 10.26 5.38
C ARG A 114 29.98 10.98 6.49
N GLY A 115 30.58 10.22 7.39
CA GLY A 115 31.41 10.77 8.48
C GLY A 115 30.61 11.34 9.65
N ASP A 116 29.28 11.18 9.65
CA ASP A 116 28.45 11.46 10.83
C ASP A 116 28.66 10.34 11.86
N THR A 117 28.86 10.73 13.13
CA THR A 117 29.00 9.79 14.25
C THR A 117 27.67 9.50 14.92
N ASN A 118 26.62 10.28 14.61
CA ASN A 118 25.29 10.02 15.13
C ASN A 118 24.63 8.87 14.36
N PRO A 119 23.70 8.12 15.00
CA PRO A 119 22.92 7.12 14.29
C PRO A 119 22.01 7.78 13.23
N PRO A 120 21.79 7.13 12.08
CA PRO A 120 20.87 7.62 11.05
C PRO A 120 19.40 7.45 11.47
N ALA A 121 18.53 8.31 10.95
CA ALA A 121 17.07 8.28 11.18
C ALA A 121 16.29 8.92 10.01
N ASP A 122 14.96 8.78 9.91
CA ASP A 122 14.10 7.90 10.71
C ASP A 122 13.69 6.66 9.89
N GLY A 123 13.36 6.83 8.61
CA GLY A 123 13.05 5.71 7.73
C GLY A 123 12.06 6.09 6.64
N LEU A 124 11.47 5.05 6.04
CA LEU A 124 10.57 5.15 4.89
C LEU A 124 9.36 4.24 5.09
N VAL A 125 8.20 4.65 4.57
CA VAL A 125 6.96 3.87 4.57
C VAL A 125 6.37 3.74 3.17
N PHE A 126 5.84 2.56 2.84
CA PHE A 126 4.77 2.44 1.86
C PHE A 126 3.44 2.64 2.59
N PHE A 127 2.49 3.39 2.03
CA PHE A 127 1.21 3.61 2.69
C PHE A 127 0.01 3.64 1.75
N LEU A 128 -1.17 3.34 2.32
CA LEU A 128 -2.48 3.62 1.76
C LEU A 128 -3.20 4.62 2.67
N ALA A 129 -3.72 5.69 2.09
CA ALA A 129 -4.44 6.73 2.82
C ALA A 129 -5.65 7.25 2.02
N PRO A 130 -6.56 8.02 2.63
CA PRO A 130 -7.64 8.68 1.91
C PRO A 130 -7.13 9.55 0.77
N VAL A 131 -7.95 9.67 -0.28
CA VAL A 131 -7.68 10.56 -1.42
C VAL A 131 -7.49 11.98 -0.92
N ASN A 132 -6.49 12.68 -1.48
CA ASN A 132 -6.08 14.04 -1.10
C ASN A 132 -5.50 14.16 0.33
N SER A 133 -5.01 13.06 0.92
CA SER A 133 -4.26 13.15 2.17
C SER A 133 -3.00 14.02 2.00
N THR A 134 -2.69 14.79 3.04
CA THR A 134 -1.50 15.64 3.14
C THR A 134 -0.44 15.02 4.06
N PRO A 135 0.82 15.50 3.96
CA PRO A 135 1.83 15.43 5.01
C PRO A 135 1.28 15.63 6.43
N ASP A 136 1.93 14.99 7.40
CA ASP A 136 1.56 15.05 8.82
C ASP A 136 2.81 15.31 9.69
N ALA A 137 3.05 14.56 10.78
CA ALA A 137 4.25 14.73 11.57
C ALA A 137 5.49 14.08 10.92
N SER A 138 6.63 14.79 10.96
CA SER A 138 7.95 14.28 10.54
C SER A 138 8.56 13.30 11.57
N GLY A 139 9.83 12.94 11.40
CA GLY A 139 10.55 12.01 12.26
C GLY A 139 9.98 10.58 12.18
N GLY A 140 9.98 9.84 13.29
CA GLY A 140 9.34 8.53 13.43
C GLY A 140 7.82 8.47 13.22
N SER A 141 7.18 9.53 12.71
CA SER A 141 5.80 9.50 12.19
C SER A 141 5.73 9.48 10.67
N PHE A 142 6.89 9.52 10.00
CA PHE A 142 7.11 9.34 8.57
C PHE A 142 6.26 10.22 7.64
N GLY A 143 5.63 11.28 8.13
CA GLY A 143 4.68 12.08 7.35
C GLY A 143 3.33 11.42 7.08
N VAL A 144 3.02 10.36 7.82
CA VAL A 144 1.76 9.59 7.65
C VAL A 144 0.98 9.45 8.95
N PHE A 145 1.57 9.70 10.11
CA PHE A 145 0.88 9.73 11.40
C PHE A 145 0.92 11.12 12.03
N ASP A 146 -0.06 11.44 12.87
CA ASP A 146 -0.09 12.71 13.61
C ASP A 146 0.95 12.73 14.73
N LEU A 147 1.04 13.87 15.45
CA LEU A 147 1.98 14.03 16.56
C LEU A 147 1.78 13.03 17.72
N THR A 148 0.58 12.46 17.84
CA THR A 148 0.27 11.41 18.83
C THR A 148 0.69 10.02 18.35
N GLY A 149 1.17 9.91 17.11
CA GLY A 149 1.51 8.67 16.45
C GLY A 149 0.32 7.92 15.87
N ASN A 150 -0.85 8.55 15.73
CA ASN A 150 -2.06 7.92 15.23
C ASN A 150 -2.57 8.60 13.95
N LYS A 151 -3.27 7.86 13.09
CA LYS A 151 -4.06 8.47 12.01
C LYS A 151 -5.14 7.52 11.51
N ALA A 152 -6.39 7.96 11.60
CA ALA A 152 -7.51 7.18 11.10
C ALA A 152 -7.38 6.92 9.59
N SER A 153 -7.82 5.74 9.16
CA SER A 153 -7.83 5.34 7.75
C SER A 153 -6.46 5.31 7.05
N VAL A 154 -5.38 5.16 7.81
CA VAL A 154 -4.04 4.93 7.27
C VAL A 154 -3.59 3.50 7.55
N PHE A 155 -3.03 2.88 6.51
CA PHE A 155 -2.26 1.64 6.58
C PHE A 155 -0.87 1.93 6.07
N ALA A 156 0.16 1.46 6.76
CA ALA A 156 1.54 1.60 6.30
C ALA A 156 2.35 0.32 6.53
N VAL A 157 3.43 0.20 5.77
CA VAL A 157 4.52 -0.75 6.00
C VAL A 157 5.78 0.10 6.14
N GLU A 158 6.33 0.13 7.34
CA GLU A 158 7.53 0.89 7.67
C GLU A 158 8.80 0.08 7.47
N PHE A 159 9.85 0.81 7.12
CA PHE A 159 11.22 0.38 7.06
C PHE A 159 12.01 1.33 7.98
N ASP A 160 11.94 1.05 9.27
CA ASP A 160 12.42 1.93 10.33
C ASP A 160 13.90 1.68 10.61
N ILE A 161 14.67 2.76 10.54
CA ILE A 161 16.12 2.74 10.77
C ILE A 161 16.51 3.42 12.09
N PHE A 162 15.53 3.90 12.84
CA PHE A 162 15.70 4.44 14.17
C PHE A 162 14.91 3.57 15.17
N SER A 163 15.13 3.78 16.47
CA SER A 163 14.42 3.04 17.51
C SER A 163 13.91 4.06 18.49
N ASN A 164 12.66 4.44 18.36
CA ASN A 164 11.97 5.30 19.31
C ASN A 164 11.48 4.50 20.52
N GLU A 165 10.92 5.17 21.53
CA GLU A 165 10.46 4.52 22.75
C GLU A 165 9.31 3.52 22.55
N TRP A 166 8.64 3.56 21.40
CA TRP A 166 7.57 2.63 21.02
C TRP A 166 8.04 1.45 20.15
N ASP A 167 9.30 1.47 19.71
CA ASP A 167 9.87 0.50 18.78
C ASP A 167 10.60 -0.63 19.50
N PRO A 168 10.81 -1.77 18.81
CA PRO A 168 11.85 -2.69 19.23
C PRO A 168 13.23 -2.02 19.22
N SER A 169 14.18 -2.57 19.98
CA SER A 169 15.55 -2.06 20.10
C SER A 169 16.44 -2.31 18.87
N PHE A 170 15.84 -2.54 17.69
CA PHE A 170 16.53 -2.87 16.45
C PHE A 170 15.80 -2.28 15.24
N ARG A 171 16.55 -2.03 14.17
CA ARG A 171 15.98 -1.60 12.87
C ARG A 171 15.11 -2.71 12.29
N HIS A 172 13.93 -2.35 11.83
CA HIS A 172 12.90 -3.34 11.54
C HIS A 172 12.06 -2.96 10.33
N VAL A 173 11.36 -3.97 9.79
CA VAL A 173 10.22 -3.77 8.90
C VAL A 173 8.96 -4.04 9.70
N GLY A 174 8.00 -3.12 9.61
CA GLY A 174 6.80 -3.09 10.43
C GLY A 174 5.51 -3.06 9.62
N ILE A 175 4.39 -3.40 10.27
CA ILE A 175 3.04 -3.33 9.70
C ILE A 175 2.18 -2.44 10.58
N ASP A 176 1.82 -1.27 10.05
CA ASP A 176 1.19 -0.20 10.80
C ASP A 176 -0.28 -0.04 10.40
N ILE A 177 -1.13 0.04 11.42
CA ILE A 177 -2.58 0.06 11.24
C ILE A 177 -3.15 1.19 12.09
N GLN A 178 -3.34 2.35 11.46
CA GLN A 178 -3.79 3.61 12.07
C GLN A 178 -2.92 4.13 13.22
N SER A 179 -1.76 3.55 13.46
CA SER A 179 -0.78 3.91 14.49
C SER A 179 0.62 3.59 13.99
N ARG A 180 1.61 4.42 14.35
CA ARG A 180 3.04 4.15 14.13
C ARG A 180 3.59 3.02 14.99
N VAL A 181 2.81 2.53 15.96
CA VAL A 181 3.19 1.35 16.71
C VAL A 181 2.80 0.12 15.90
N SER A 182 3.82 -0.52 15.33
CA SER A 182 3.69 -1.70 14.51
C SER A 182 2.89 -2.84 15.16
N SER A 183 1.96 -3.43 14.39
CA SER A 183 1.20 -4.63 14.81
C SER A 183 2.04 -5.90 14.79
N ASN A 184 3.07 -5.94 13.95
CA ASN A 184 4.08 -6.99 13.91
C ASN A 184 5.35 -6.45 13.23
N VAL A 185 6.51 -6.98 13.62
CA VAL A 185 7.82 -6.52 13.12
C VAL A 185 8.74 -7.69 12.76
N THR A 186 9.73 -7.43 11.91
CA THR A 186 10.85 -8.34 11.65
C THR A 186 12.16 -7.57 11.59
N ALA A 187 13.23 -8.15 12.12
CA ALA A 187 14.52 -7.48 12.23
C ALA A 187 15.27 -7.44 10.90
N VAL A 188 15.73 -6.25 10.50
CA VAL A 188 16.67 -6.05 9.39
C VAL A 188 18.03 -5.55 9.87
N ASP A 189 18.11 -4.98 11.08
CA ASP A 189 19.33 -4.46 11.70
C ASP A 189 20.07 -3.47 10.78
N ASP A 190 21.39 -3.35 10.91
CA ASP A 190 22.22 -2.48 10.06
C ASP A 190 22.24 -2.90 8.57
N ALA A 191 21.73 -4.08 8.21
CA ALA A 191 21.73 -4.53 6.81
C ALA A 191 20.97 -3.56 5.90
N ILE A 192 19.95 -2.87 6.42
CA ILE A 192 19.14 -1.87 5.70
C ILE A 192 19.91 -0.62 5.25
N LEU A 193 21.04 -0.32 5.89
CA LEU A 193 21.78 0.92 5.66
C LEU A 193 22.72 0.79 4.46
N GLY A 194 22.61 1.73 3.52
CA GLY A 194 23.47 1.86 2.35
C GLY A 194 23.28 0.79 1.27
N GLN A 195 22.38 -0.19 1.49
CA GLN A 195 22.09 -1.28 0.58
C GLN A 195 20.75 -1.08 -0.13
N GLU A 196 20.61 -1.64 -1.33
CA GLU A 196 19.30 -1.70 -1.99
C GLU A 196 18.40 -2.70 -1.27
N VAL A 197 17.24 -2.21 -0.86
CA VAL A 197 16.13 -3.00 -0.32
C VAL A 197 15.17 -3.30 -1.45
N SER A 198 14.73 -4.54 -1.55
CA SER A 198 13.60 -4.94 -2.40
C SER A 198 12.50 -5.52 -1.52
N ALA A 199 11.32 -4.91 -1.52
CA ALA A 199 10.19 -5.34 -0.72
C ALA A 199 8.94 -5.53 -1.57
N ARG A 200 8.28 -6.68 -1.39
CA ARG A 200 6.95 -7.00 -1.92
C ARG A 200 5.94 -7.00 -0.78
N ILE A 201 4.93 -6.15 -0.91
CA ILE A 201 3.86 -5.94 0.05
C ILE A 201 2.56 -6.44 -0.59
N ASP A 202 1.95 -7.46 0.00
CA ASP A 202 0.77 -8.14 -0.52
C ASP A 202 -0.36 -8.11 0.51
N TYR A 203 -1.57 -7.79 0.04
CA TYR A 203 -2.79 -7.95 0.81
C TYR A 203 -3.77 -8.85 0.07
N ASN A 204 -4.12 -9.97 0.71
CA ASN A 204 -5.12 -10.89 0.22
C ASN A 204 -6.47 -10.63 0.91
N ALA A 205 -7.39 -9.97 0.20
CA ALA A 205 -8.70 -9.61 0.73
C ALA A 205 -9.64 -10.80 1.02
N ALA A 206 -9.31 -12.01 0.57
CA ALA A 206 -10.07 -13.22 0.90
C ALA A 206 -9.68 -13.78 2.26
N THR A 207 -8.41 -13.68 2.64
CA THR A 207 -7.87 -14.18 3.91
C THR A 207 -7.56 -13.08 4.92
N ASN A 208 -7.69 -11.81 4.52
CA ASN A 208 -7.26 -10.64 5.27
C ASN A 208 -5.75 -10.65 5.62
N LEU A 209 -4.95 -11.45 4.90
CA LEU A 209 -3.52 -11.58 5.17
C LEU A 209 -2.77 -10.44 4.51
N ILE A 210 -2.02 -9.70 5.32
CA ILE A 210 -0.95 -8.78 4.89
C ILE A 210 0.36 -9.55 4.99
N ARG A 211 1.13 -9.60 3.90
CA ARG A 211 2.47 -10.20 3.88
C ARG A 211 3.45 -9.22 3.27
N VAL A 212 4.55 -8.99 3.96
CA VAL A 212 5.71 -8.25 3.47
C VAL A 212 6.86 -9.23 3.41
N ASN A 213 7.44 -9.42 2.23
CA ASN A 213 8.67 -10.19 2.08
C ASN A 213 9.64 -9.44 1.19
N GLY A 214 10.92 -9.70 1.38
CA GLY A 214 11.94 -8.96 0.66
C GLY A 214 13.34 -9.36 1.04
N SER A 215 14.29 -8.57 0.58
CA SER A 215 15.69 -8.70 0.95
C SER A 215 16.36 -7.35 1.04
N VAL A 216 17.38 -7.30 1.90
CA VAL A 216 18.40 -6.26 1.85
C VAL A 216 19.75 -6.92 1.57
N GLY A 217 20.34 -6.63 0.42
CA GLY A 217 21.47 -7.40 -0.08
C GLY A 217 21.16 -8.90 -0.07
N ALA A 218 21.96 -9.68 0.68
CA ALA A 218 21.78 -11.13 0.84
C ALA A 218 20.83 -11.54 1.99
N LYS A 219 20.43 -10.61 2.87
CA LYS A 219 19.57 -10.91 4.03
C LYS A 219 18.10 -10.84 3.60
N GLY A 220 17.40 -11.97 3.63
CA GLY A 220 15.95 -12.01 3.45
C GLY A 220 15.20 -11.58 4.72
N PHE A 221 14.01 -11.02 4.55
CA PHE A 221 13.09 -10.72 5.65
C PHE A 221 11.65 -11.04 5.26
N GLU A 222 10.83 -11.39 6.26
CA GLU A 222 9.39 -11.55 6.12
C GLU A 222 8.68 -11.11 7.41
N VAL A 223 7.56 -10.41 7.26
CA VAL A 223 6.61 -10.11 8.33
C VAL A 223 5.20 -10.25 7.77
N SER A 224 4.27 -10.72 8.60
CA SER A 224 2.86 -10.85 8.20
C SER A 224 1.93 -10.56 9.34
N TYR A 225 0.72 -10.14 8.99
CA TYR A 225 -0.34 -9.85 9.96
C TYR A 225 -1.70 -10.08 9.32
N VAL A 226 -2.64 -10.68 10.06
CA VAL A 226 -4.00 -10.91 9.57
C VAL A 226 -4.88 -9.77 10.08
N TYR A 227 -5.30 -8.89 9.17
CA TYR A 227 -6.16 -7.76 9.49
C TYR A 227 -7.08 -7.39 8.34
N ASP A 228 -8.35 -7.13 8.68
CA ASP A 228 -9.33 -6.72 7.69
C ASP A 228 -9.19 -5.23 7.36
N LEU A 229 -8.34 -4.87 6.40
CA LEU A 229 -8.15 -3.47 5.99
C LEU A 229 -9.44 -2.75 5.55
N SER A 230 -10.54 -3.47 5.26
CA SER A 230 -11.85 -2.85 4.97
C SER A 230 -12.54 -2.23 6.18
N THR A 231 -12.07 -2.49 7.39
CA THR A 231 -12.57 -1.83 8.60
C THR A 231 -12.01 -0.42 8.76
N ILE A 232 -10.87 -0.10 8.13
CA ILE A 232 -10.17 1.18 8.28
C ILE A 232 -10.09 1.99 6.98
N LEU A 233 -9.92 1.34 5.83
CA LEU A 233 -9.69 2.04 4.56
C LEU A 233 -11.02 2.42 3.89
N PRO A 234 -11.15 3.65 3.36
CA PRO A 234 -12.35 4.08 2.65
C PRO A 234 -12.50 3.40 1.28
N GLU A 235 -13.60 3.72 0.58
CA GLU A 235 -13.91 3.16 -0.74
C GLU A 235 -12.80 3.40 -1.78
N GLN A 236 -12.18 4.58 -1.72
CA GLN A 236 -11.09 4.99 -2.58
C GLN A 236 -9.92 5.49 -1.73
N VAL A 237 -8.73 5.02 -2.06
CA VAL A 237 -7.47 5.38 -1.40
C VAL A 237 -6.46 5.86 -2.45
N GLN A 238 -5.39 6.48 -2.00
CA GLN A 238 -4.17 6.63 -2.78
C GLN A 238 -3.07 5.81 -2.14
N ALA A 239 -2.26 5.17 -2.99
CA ALA A 239 -1.02 4.56 -2.56
C ALA A 239 0.10 5.59 -2.65
N GLY A 240 1.05 5.52 -1.72
CA GLY A 240 2.19 6.41 -1.70
C GLY A 240 3.41 5.80 -1.02
N ILE A 241 4.51 6.53 -1.12
CA ILE A 241 5.75 6.29 -0.39
C ILE A 241 6.11 7.60 0.31
N SER A 242 6.41 7.52 1.60
CA SER A 242 6.78 8.66 2.43
C SER A 242 8.09 8.36 3.16
N ALA A 243 8.89 9.37 3.42
CA ALA A 243 10.04 9.26 4.30
C ALA A 243 10.22 10.56 5.08
N ALA A 244 10.86 10.44 6.24
CA ALA A 244 11.12 11.57 7.09
C ALA A 244 12.48 11.49 7.77
N THR A 245 12.95 12.66 8.19
CA THR A 245 14.03 12.82 9.16
C THR A 245 13.52 13.65 10.34
N GLY A 246 14.20 13.53 11.47
CA GLY A 246 13.91 14.22 12.71
C GLY A 246 15.15 14.98 13.18
N GLY A 247 15.49 14.81 14.45
CA GLY A 247 16.74 15.32 15.02
C GLY A 247 18.01 14.62 14.49
N LEU A 248 17.83 13.53 13.73
CA LEU A 248 18.84 12.74 13.05
C LEU A 248 18.38 12.49 11.61
N ALA A 249 19.29 12.10 10.70
CA ALA A 249 18.95 12.06 9.29
C ALA A 249 19.69 10.98 8.48
N ALA A 250 19.02 10.55 7.41
CA ALA A 250 19.55 9.75 6.31
C ALA A 250 18.90 10.19 4.99
N VAL A 251 19.55 9.89 3.87
CA VAL A 251 19.00 10.13 2.54
C VAL A 251 18.11 8.97 2.16
N HIS A 252 16.88 9.26 1.73
CA HIS A 252 15.88 8.27 1.36
C HIS A 252 15.59 8.33 -0.14
N ASP A 253 16.16 7.38 -0.89
CA ASP A 253 16.08 7.34 -2.36
C ASP A 253 15.29 6.10 -2.84
N VAL A 254 14.21 6.32 -3.58
CA VAL A 254 13.41 5.25 -4.22
C VAL A 254 13.94 5.00 -5.64
N VAL A 255 14.25 3.73 -5.92
CA VAL A 255 14.79 3.26 -7.20
C VAL A 255 13.66 2.88 -8.17
N ALA A 256 12.67 2.14 -7.67
CA ALA A 256 11.49 1.77 -8.45
C ALA A 256 10.30 1.47 -7.56
N TRP A 257 9.11 1.62 -8.14
CA TRP A 257 7.86 1.32 -7.47
C TRP A 257 6.86 0.76 -8.48
N SER A 258 6.25 -0.37 -8.15
CA SER A 258 5.11 -0.92 -8.87
C SER A 258 3.97 -1.21 -7.92
N PHE A 259 2.76 -1.16 -8.45
CA PHE A 259 1.57 -1.49 -7.70
C PHE A 259 0.56 -2.15 -8.63
N SER A 260 -0.20 -3.10 -8.10
CA SER A 260 -1.38 -3.61 -8.75
C SER A 260 -2.48 -3.92 -7.73
N SER A 261 -3.72 -3.64 -8.08
CA SER A 261 -4.88 -4.03 -7.29
C SER A 261 -5.96 -4.63 -8.17
N THR A 262 -6.64 -5.64 -7.64
CA THR A 262 -7.71 -6.32 -8.35
C THR A 262 -8.92 -6.45 -7.44
N MET A 263 -10.01 -5.79 -7.83
CA MET A 263 -11.28 -5.93 -7.12
C MET A 263 -12.02 -7.18 -7.60
N ARG A 264 -12.16 -8.15 -6.69
CA ARG A 264 -12.96 -9.35 -6.93
C ARG A 264 -14.34 -9.18 -6.27
N ARG A 265 -15.39 -9.47 -7.04
CA ARG A 265 -16.72 -9.64 -6.45
C ARG A 265 -16.76 -10.95 -5.68
N ARG A 266 -17.16 -10.89 -4.41
CA ARG A 266 -17.48 -12.09 -3.62
C ARG A 266 -18.60 -12.85 -4.35
N ARG A 267 -18.42 -14.16 -4.56
CA ARG A 267 -19.50 -15.03 -5.03
C ARG A 267 -20.61 -15.02 -3.96
N PRO A 268 -21.90 -14.90 -4.32
CA PRO A 268 -22.95 -15.38 -3.42
C PRO A 268 -22.64 -16.85 -3.13
N ASN A 269 -22.67 -17.26 -1.86
CA ASN A 269 -22.65 -18.70 -1.54
C ASN A 269 -23.88 -19.32 -2.22
N SER A 270 -23.70 -20.47 -2.86
CA SER A 270 -24.78 -21.27 -3.45
C SER A 270 -25.60 -22.05 -2.41
N ASP A 271 -25.31 -21.89 -1.12
CA ASP A 271 -25.68 -22.89 -0.11
C ASP A 271 -26.67 -22.34 0.93
N GLU A 272 -27.59 -21.46 0.52
CA GLU A 272 -28.69 -20.98 1.38
C GLU A 272 -30.07 -21.37 0.84
N HIS A 273 -30.15 -22.50 0.12
CA HIS A 273 -31.40 -23.17 -0.21
C HIS A 273 -31.30 -24.67 0.06
N ILE A 274 -31.53 -25.04 1.33
CA ILE A 274 -32.31 -26.22 1.70
C ILE A 274 -33.25 -25.80 2.82
#